data_AF-A0A7S3FJW8-F1
#
_entry.id   AF-A0A7S3FJW8-F1
#
_cell.length_a   1.000
_cell.length_b   1.000
_cell.length_c   1.000
_cell.angle_alpha   90.00
_cell.angle_beta   90.00
_cell.angle_gamma   90.00
#
_symmetry.space_group_name_H-M   'P 1'
#
loop_
_entity.id
_entity.type
_entity.pdbx_description
1 polymer ?
#
loop_
_entity_poly.entity_id
_entity_poly.type
_entity_poly.pdbx_seq_one_letter_code
_entity_poly.pdbx_strand_id
1 'polypeptide(L)'
;LHAASRTVTGALGPHSMRHFTPVSLHSYFLQRGEPSSDIVYRVRKTADLRSFASRTVEAIQRGETIFTMQTQFARTPQHGLSHANAIPSDVLPPEQCPSMHEQLTELLTRAPKALHPLIKKQLVAPIDVRYACGVMPDVLDPDPPPQPTRQLLWMKIRD
;
A
#
# COMPACT_ATOMS: atom_id res chain seq x y z
N LEU A 1 -1.12 6.60 8.11
CA LEU A 1 -1.98 5.70 8.92
C LEU A 1 -1.48 5.49 10.35
N HIS A 2 -0.24 5.02 10.55
CA HIS A 2 0.33 4.75 11.89
C HIS A 2 0.28 5.96 12.85
N ALA A 3 0.63 7.16 12.39
CA ALA A 3 0.50 8.38 13.21
C ALA A 3 -0.95 8.62 13.68
N ALA A 4 -1.94 8.36 12.82
CA ALA A 4 -3.36 8.53 13.15
C ALA A 4 -3.84 7.48 14.16
N SER A 5 -3.45 6.20 14.02
CA SER A 5 -3.89 5.12 14.92
C SER A 5 -3.46 5.37 16.37
N ARG A 6 -2.27 5.95 16.58
CA ARG A 6 -1.77 6.34 17.91
C ARG A 6 -2.65 7.36 18.63
N THR A 7 -3.55 8.05 17.92
CA THR A 7 -4.45 9.06 18.50
C THR A 7 -5.86 8.51 18.80
N VAL A 8 -6.09 7.22 18.54
CA VAL A 8 -7.39 6.56 18.75
C VAL A 8 -7.43 5.80 20.10
N THR A 9 -6.30 5.71 20.81
CA THR A 9 -6.23 5.12 22.16
C THR A 9 -6.73 6.08 23.25
N GLY A 10 -7.65 5.61 24.10
CA GLY A 10 -7.74 6.08 25.50
C GLY A 10 -8.85 7.08 25.89
N ALA A 11 -10.02 7.10 25.25
CA ALA A 11 -11.11 7.95 25.75
C ALA A 11 -11.92 7.36 26.95
N LEU A 12 -11.69 6.13 27.40
CA LEU A 12 -12.58 5.47 28.38
C LEU A 12 -11.86 4.51 29.36
N GLY A 13 -11.16 5.05 30.36
CA GLY A 13 -10.86 4.36 31.62
C GLY A 13 -10.01 3.07 31.60
N PRO A 14 -9.61 2.57 32.78
CA PRO A 14 -8.67 1.44 32.94
C PRO A 14 -9.25 0.05 32.61
N HIS A 15 -10.52 -0.06 32.20
CA HIS A 15 -11.19 -1.36 31.94
C HIS A 15 -11.69 -1.55 30.51
N SER A 16 -11.25 -0.73 29.56
CA SER A 16 -11.74 -0.77 28.19
C SER A 16 -10.63 -1.16 27.22
N MET A 17 -10.44 -2.47 26.99
CA MET A 17 -9.74 -2.99 25.79
C MET A 17 -10.61 -2.76 24.54
N ARG A 18 -10.92 -1.50 24.24
CA ARG A 18 -11.56 -1.08 22.99
C ARG A 18 -10.48 -0.97 21.94
N HIS A 19 -10.35 -1.99 21.12
CA HIS A 19 -9.52 -1.92 19.93
C HIS A 19 -10.27 -1.17 18.84
N PHE A 20 -9.60 -0.20 18.22
CA PHE A 20 -10.07 0.47 17.01
C PHE A 20 -9.13 0.08 15.89
N THR A 21 -9.68 -0.37 14.76
CA THR A 21 -8.91 -0.72 13.56
C THR A 21 -9.25 0.21 12.40
N PRO A 22 -8.30 0.51 11.51
CA PRO A 22 -8.59 1.28 10.29
C PRO A 22 -9.65 0.57 9.44
N VAL A 23 -10.61 1.33 8.91
CA VAL A 23 -11.63 0.79 7.98
C VAL A 23 -11.70 1.52 6.65
N SER A 24 -11.24 2.78 6.60
CA SER A 24 -11.20 3.55 5.36
C SER A 24 -10.11 4.60 5.41
N LEU A 25 -9.64 5.00 4.23
CA LEU A 25 -8.63 6.03 4.05
C LEU A 25 -8.84 6.68 2.67
N HIS A 26 -8.84 8.01 2.65
CA HIS A 26 -8.82 8.84 1.47
C HIS A 26 -7.63 9.78 1.57
N SER A 27 -6.93 10.03 0.47
CA SER A 27 -5.72 10.84 0.49
C SER A 27 -5.45 11.55 -0.83
N TYR A 28 -4.74 12.67 -0.73
CA TYR A 28 -4.28 13.46 -1.86
C TYR A 28 -2.78 13.74 -1.71
N PHE A 29 -2.03 13.53 -2.79
CA PHE A 29 -0.64 13.96 -2.91
C PHE A 29 -0.65 15.35 -3.54
N LEU A 30 -0.23 16.36 -2.79
CA LEU A 30 -0.29 17.76 -3.21
C LEU A 30 1.03 18.20 -3.86
N GLN A 31 2.14 17.69 -3.34
CA GLN A 31 3.48 17.98 -3.82
C GLN A 31 4.36 16.72 -3.71
N ARG A 32 5.46 16.68 -4.48
CA ARG A 32 6.47 15.64 -4.32
C ARG A 32 7.15 15.77 -2.97
N GLY A 33 7.34 14.66 -2.27
CA GLY A 33 8.18 14.62 -1.07
C GLY A 33 9.67 14.63 -1.41
N GLU A 34 10.48 15.15 -0.51
CA GLU A 34 11.95 15.08 -0.54
C GLU A 34 12.42 13.90 0.34
N PRO A 35 13.02 12.84 -0.22
CA PRO A 35 13.42 11.65 0.54
C PRO A 35 14.49 11.91 1.60
N SER A 36 15.32 12.95 1.39
CA SER A 36 16.40 13.33 2.32
C SER A 36 15.93 14.17 3.52
N SER A 37 14.64 14.54 3.57
CA SER A 37 14.08 15.42 4.59
C SER A 37 13.04 14.69 5.44
N ASP A 38 13.01 14.98 6.74
CA ASP A 38 12.00 14.42 7.65
C ASP A 38 10.59 14.88 7.27
N ILE A 39 9.59 14.03 7.54
CA ILE A 39 8.17 14.33 7.33
C ILE A 39 7.49 14.47 8.69
N VAL A 40 6.92 15.65 8.96
CA VAL A 40 6.10 15.90 10.15
C VAL A 40 4.66 15.54 9.84
N TYR A 41 4.10 14.55 10.55
CA TYR A 41 2.69 14.19 10.45
C TYR A 41 1.88 14.91 11.53
N ARG A 42 1.10 15.91 11.14
CA ARG A 42 0.14 16.57 12.03
C ARG A 42 -1.19 15.83 11.98
N VAL A 43 -1.64 15.33 13.13
CA VAL A 43 -2.91 14.59 13.23
C VAL A 43 -3.93 15.44 13.98
N ARG A 44 -5.07 15.70 13.33
CA ARG A 44 -6.24 16.34 13.94
C ARG A 44 -7.30 15.29 14.26
N LYS A 45 -7.84 15.33 15.47
CA LYS A 45 -9.03 14.55 15.84
C LYS A 45 -10.25 15.22 15.21
N THR A 46 -10.83 14.57 14.20
CA THR A 46 -12.00 15.11 13.49
C THR A 46 -13.28 14.77 14.25
N ALA A 47 -13.41 13.52 14.72
CA ALA A 47 -14.52 13.07 15.54
C ALA A 47 -14.12 11.83 16.35
N ASP A 48 -14.62 11.73 17.58
CA ASP A 48 -14.57 10.54 18.42
C ASP A 48 -16.00 10.13 18.77
N LEU A 49 -16.54 9.18 18.02
CA LEU A 49 -17.90 8.66 18.17
C LEU A 49 -17.87 7.32 18.94
N ARG A 50 -19.05 6.83 19.32
CA ARG A 50 -19.19 5.55 20.06
C ARG A 50 -18.51 4.36 19.37
N SER A 51 -18.64 4.28 18.05
CA SER A 51 -18.17 3.13 17.24
C SER A 51 -17.12 3.50 16.21
N PHE A 52 -16.87 4.79 15.99
CA PHE A 52 -15.95 5.27 14.95
C PHE A 52 -15.10 6.44 15.46
N ALA A 53 -13.87 6.52 14.98
CA ALA A 53 -12.98 7.65 15.20
C ALA A 53 -12.47 8.14 13.84
N SER A 54 -12.60 9.43 13.57
CA SER A 54 -12.14 10.04 12.31
C SER A 54 -10.93 10.92 12.58
N ARG A 55 -9.91 10.83 11.73
CA ARG A 55 -8.68 11.62 11.80
C ARG A 55 -8.39 12.29 10.47
N THR A 56 -7.99 13.55 10.52
CA THR A 56 -7.35 14.25 9.40
C THR A 56 -5.85 14.32 9.66
N VAL A 57 -5.05 14.00 8.65
CA VAL A 57 -3.59 14.03 8.73
C VAL A 57 -3.03 14.91 7.63
N GLU A 58 -2.10 15.77 8.01
CA GLU A 58 -1.25 16.55 7.11
C GLU A 58 0.17 16.03 7.23
N ALA A 59 0.81 15.70 6.11
CA ALA A 59 2.24 15.44 6.06
C ALA A 59 2.93 16.72 5.59
N ILE A 60 3.87 17.21 6.40
CA ILE A 60 4.49 18.52 6.23
C ILE A 60 6.00 18.33 6.06
N GLN A 61 6.57 18.98 5.04
CA GLN A 61 8.01 19.11 4.85
C GLN A 61 8.32 20.58 4.62
N ARG A 62 9.37 21.11 5.27
CA ARG A 62 9.84 22.50 5.11
C ARG A 62 8.72 23.56 5.30
N GLY A 63 7.78 23.29 6.18
CA GLY A 63 6.64 24.17 6.47
C GLY A 63 5.43 24.01 5.54
N GLU A 64 5.57 23.25 4.45
CA GLU A 64 4.54 23.07 3.43
C GLU A 64 3.87 21.69 3.53
N THR A 65 2.55 21.64 3.30
CA THR A 65 1.80 20.39 3.27
C THR A 65 1.99 19.69 1.93
N ILE A 66 2.65 18.53 1.95
CA ILE A 66 2.93 17.73 0.74
C ILE A 66 1.86 16.67 0.48
N PHE A 67 1.11 16.27 1.52
CA PHE A 67 0.10 15.22 1.44
C PHE A 67 -0.96 15.41 2.52
N THR A 68 -2.22 15.12 2.17
CA THR A 68 -3.34 15.13 3.10
C THR A 68 -4.08 13.80 3.08
N MET A 69 -4.61 13.41 4.24
CA MET A 69 -5.34 12.16 4.39
C MET A 69 -6.48 12.32 5.40
N GLN A 70 -7.62 11.72 5.07
CA GLN A 70 -8.70 11.46 6.02
C GLN A 70 -8.83 9.95 6.19
N THR A 71 -8.91 9.49 7.43
CA THR A 71 -9.05 8.07 7.72
C THR A 71 -10.03 7.86 8.87
N GLN A 72 -10.77 6.75 8.78
CA GLN A 72 -11.69 6.33 9.81
C GLN A 72 -11.22 5.02 10.43
N PHE A 73 -11.44 4.93 11.73
CA PHE A 73 -11.21 3.75 12.52
C PHE A 73 -12.53 3.28 13.09
N ALA A 74 -12.75 1.98 13.12
CA ALA A 74 -13.93 1.40 13.71
C ALA A 74 -13.58 0.57 14.94
N ARG A 75 -14.46 0.60 15.93
CA ARG A 75 -14.34 -0.23 17.14
C ARG A 75 -14.53 -1.70 16.76
N THR A 76 -13.64 -2.56 17.25
CA THR A 76 -13.71 -4.02 17.06
C THR A 76 -14.08 -4.75 18.35
N PRO A 77 -14.70 -5.94 18.27
CA PRO A 77 -15.19 -6.58 17.03
C PRO A 77 -16.39 -5.85 16.42
N GLN A 78 -16.56 -5.97 15.12
CA GLN A 78 -17.79 -5.59 14.41
C GLN A 78 -18.55 -6.85 14.04
N HIS A 79 -19.85 -6.89 14.35
CA HIS A 79 -20.74 -7.97 13.96
C HIS A 79 -21.64 -7.49 12.81
N GLY A 80 -21.89 -8.35 11.82
CA GLY A 80 -22.70 -8.01 10.66
C GLY A 80 -22.73 -9.12 9.60
N LEU A 81 -23.39 -8.84 8.48
CA LEU A 81 -23.40 -9.72 7.31
C LEU A 81 -22.01 -9.79 6.69
N SER A 82 -21.62 -10.98 6.24
CA SER A 82 -20.38 -11.21 5.50
C SER A 82 -20.73 -11.64 4.07
N HIS A 83 -20.26 -10.87 3.09
CA HIS A 83 -20.33 -11.21 1.67
C HIS A 83 -19.12 -10.63 0.94
N ALA A 84 -18.70 -11.29 -0.13
CA ALA A 84 -17.69 -10.80 -1.04
C ALA A 84 -17.99 -11.30 -2.45
N ASN A 85 -17.48 -10.61 -3.47
CA ASN A 85 -17.51 -11.12 -4.84
C ASN A 85 -16.59 -12.35 -4.96
N ALA A 86 -16.93 -13.26 -5.88
CA ALA A 86 -16.08 -14.39 -6.19
C ALA A 86 -14.75 -13.91 -6.81
N ILE A 87 -13.67 -14.66 -6.52
CA ILE A 87 -12.39 -14.47 -7.21
C ILE A 87 -12.57 -14.82 -8.69
N PRO A 88 -12.02 -14.04 -9.63
CA PRO A 88 -12.10 -14.36 -11.06
C PRO A 88 -11.47 -15.71 -11.40
N SER A 89 -12.11 -16.47 -12.30
CA SER A 89 -11.68 -17.83 -12.66
C SER A 89 -10.48 -17.89 -13.62
N ASP A 90 -10.11 -16.75 -14.22
CA ASP A 90 -9.02 -16.59 -15.19
C ASP A 90 -7.65 -16.33 -14.54
N VAL A 91 -7.50 -16.65 -13.26
CA VAL A 91 -6.33 -16.35 -12.42
C VAL A 91 -5.54 -17.63 -12.19
N LEU A 92 -4.26 -17.65 -12.57
CA LEU A 92 -3.35 -18.75 -12.22
C LEU A 92 -3.03 -18.74 -10.73
N PRO A 93 -2.86 -19.91 -10.08
CA PRO A 93 -2.42 -19.97 -8.69
C PRO A 93 -0.99 -19.43 -8.55
N PRO A 94 -0.63 -18.85 -7.40
CA PRO A 94 0.64 -18.13 -7.22
C PRO A 94 1.88 -19.02 -7.48
N GLU A 95 1.79 -20.33 -7.23
CA GLU A 95 2.87 -21.30 -7.46
C GLU A 95 3.20 -21.48 -8.96
N GLN A 96 2.26 -21.17 -9.84
CA GLN A 96 2.45 -21.22 -11.30
C GLN A 96 2.87 -19.88 -11.91
N CYS A 97 2.92 -18.82 -11.09
CA CYS A 97 3.33 -17.49 -11.53
C CYS A 97 4.80 -17.24 -11.17
N PRO A 98 5.66 -16.87 -12.13
CA PRO A 98 7.03 -16.47 -11.82
C PRO A 98 7.03 -15.21 -10.96
N SER A 99 7.90 -15.17 -9.96
CA SER A 99 8.05 -14.00 -9.10
C SER A 99 8.67 -12.83 -9.88
N MET A 100 8.31 -11.61 -9.51
CA MET A 100 8.95 -10.41 -10.02
C MET A 100 10.46 -10.41 -9.70
N HIS A 101 10.88 -11.05 -8.61
CA HIS A 101 12.29 -11.20 -8.27
C HIS A 101 13.06 -12.04 -9.30
N GLU A 102 12.54 -13.22 -9.67
CA GLU A 102 13.13 -14.08 -10.71
C GLU A 102 13.18 -13.33 -12.05
N GLN A 103 12.09 -12.68 -12.43
CA GLN A 103 11.98 -11.96 -13.70
C GLN A 103 12.91 -10.74 -13.77
N LEU A 104 13.07 -9.99 -12.66
CA LEU A 104 14.02 -8.88 -12.59
C LEU A 104 15.48 -9.34 -12.58
N THR A 105 15.76 -10.51 -12.02
CA THR A 105 17.09 -11.13 -12.05
C THR A 105 17.46 -11.49 -13.49
N GLU A 106 16.52 -12.09 -14.21
CA GLU A 106 16.68 -12.38 -15.64
C GLU A 106 16.85 -11.08 -16.45
N LEU A 107 16.01 -10.07 -16.20
CA LEU A 107 16.10 -8.77 -16.84
C LEU A 107 17.48 -8.13 -16.65
N LEU A 108 18.07 -8.25 -15.47
CA LEU A 108 19.38 -7.67 -15.15
C LEU A 108 20.50 -8.23 -16.05
N THR A 109 20.37 -9.47 -16.54
CA THR A 109 21.38 -10.10 -17.41
C THR A 109 21.48 -9.43 -18.78
N ARG A 110 20.35 -8.95 -19.31
CA ARG A 110 20.24 -8.33 -20.66
C ARG A 110 20.05 -6.81 -20.64
N ALA A 111 19.69 -6.23 -19.50
CA ALA A 111 19.45 -4.80 -19.38
C ALA A 111 20.74 -3.98 -19.57
N PRO A 112 20.66 -2.81 -20.24
CA PRO A 112 21.75 -1.85 -20.26
C PRO A 112 22.23 -1.51 -18.84
N LYS A 113 23.56 -1.39 -18.66
CA LYS A 113 24.18 -1.07 -17.35
C LYS A 113 23.59 0.18 -16.68
N ALA A 114 23.11 1.14 -17.47
CA ALA A 114 22.43 2.34 -16.99
C ALA A 114 21.17 2.04 -16.15
N LEU A 115 20.47 0.93 -16.42
CA LEU A 115 19.25 0.53 -15.70
C LEU A 115 19.53 -0.37 -14.49
N HIS A 116 20.74 -0.90 -14.35
CA HIS A 116 21.10 -1.82 -13.26
C HIS A 116 20.79 -1.25 -11.86
N PRO A 117 21.06 0.03 -11.53
CA PRO A 117 20.73 0.57 -10.22
C PRO A 117 19.22 0.53 -9.91
N LEU A 118 18.39 0.82 -10.91
CA LEU A 118 16.93 0.81 -10.76
C LEU A 118 16.41 -0.62 -10.55
N ILE A 119 16.89 -1.57 -11.34
CA ILE A 119 16.51 -2.99 -11.24
C ILE A 119 16.95 -3.57 -9.88
N LYS A 120 18.19 -3.31 -9.46
CA LYS A 120 18.72 -3.76 -8.16
C LYS A 120 17.93 -3.18 -6.98
N LYS A 121 17.48 -1.93 -7.07
CA LYS A 121 16.60 -1.33 -6.07
C LYS A 121 15.27 -2.07 -5.96
N GLN A 122 14.72 -2.54 -7.08
CA GLN A 122 13.46 -3.30 -7.09
C GLN A 122 13.66 -4.74 -6.58
N LEU A 123 14.82 -5.35 -6.80
CA LEU A 123 15.12 -6.72 -6.32
C LEU A 123 15.07 -6.85 -4.79
N VAL A 124 15.42 -5.78 -4.06
CA VAL A 124 15.39 -5.72 -2.60
C VAL A 124 14.03 -5.29 -2.03
N ALA A 125 12.99 -5.20 -2.86
CA ALA A 125 11.65 -4.86 -2.38
C ALA A 125 11.14 -5.90 -1.35
N PRO A 126 10.51 -5.45 -0.25
CA PRO A 126 10.05 -6.33 0.84
C PRO A 126 8.76 -7.11 0.50
N ILE A 127 8.24 -6.94 -0.71
CA ILE A 127 7.00 -7.57 -1.16
C ILE A 127 7.35 -8.49 -2.33
N ASP A 128 6.99 -9.77 -2.20
CA ASP A 128 6.93 -10.68 -3.35
C ASP A 128 5.69 -10.35 -4.17
N VAL A 129 5.88 -10.18 -5.48
CA VAL A 129 4.83 -9.81 -6.43
C VAL A 129 4.88 -10.79 -7.59
N ARG A 130 3.73 -11.33 -7.99
CA ARG A 130 3.60 -12.26 -9.12
C ARG A 130 2.43 -11.83 -10.01
N TYR A 131 2.63 -11.82 -11.32
CA TYR A 131 1.56 -11.53 -12.28
C TYR A 131 0.68 -12.77 -12.45
N ALA A 132 -0.59 -12.67 -12.09
CA ALA A 132 -1.48 -13.84 -12.08
C ALA A 132 -1.93 -14.29 -13.48
N CYS A 133 -1.67 -13.48 -14.51
CA CYS A 133 -1.93 -13.80 -15.91
C CYS A 133 -0.65 -14.16 -16.71
N GLY A 134 0.50 -14.35 -16.05
CA GLY A 134 1.74 -14.77 -16.71
C GLY A 134 2.97 -13.99 -16.23
N VAL A 135 3.71 -13.41 -17.18
CA VAL A 135 4.94 -12.67 -16.90
C VAL A 135 4.68 -11.16 -16.77
N MET A 136 5.57 -10.49 -16.04
CA MET A 136 5.68 -9.04 -16.03
C MET A 136 5.90 -8.54 -17.46
N PRO A 137 5.30 -7.41 -17.86
CA PRO A 137 5.61 -6.76 -19.12
C PRO A 137 7.11 -6.53 -19.29
N ASP A 138 7.64 -6.87 -20.46
CA ASP A 138 9.04 -6.59 -20.76
C ASP A 138 9.24 -5.09 -20.96
N VAL A 139 9.88 -4.45 -19.97
CA VAL A 139 10.15 -3.00 -19.98
C VAL A 139 11.25 -2.59 -20.96
N LEU A 140 11.97 -3.54 -21.57
CA LEU A 140 12.99 -3.28 -22.59
C LEU A 140 12.48 -3.52 -24.01
N ASP A 141 11.25 -4.01 -24.18
CA ASP A 141 10.65 -4.21 -25.49
C ASP A 141 10.41 -2.83 -26.15
N PRO A 142 11.03 -2.52 -27.30
CA PRO A 142 10.81 -1.25 -27.99
C PRO A 142 9.42 -1.12 -28.61
N ASP A 143 8.69 -2.23 -28.78
CA ASP A 143 7.32 -2.26 -29.34
C ASP A 143 6.41 -3.17 -28.50
N PRO A 144 6.12 -2.79 -27.24
CA PRO A 144 5.41 -3.65 -26.32
C PRO A 144 3.97 -3.85 -26.79
N PRO A 145 3.39 -5.06 -26.63
CA PRO A 145 2.00 -5.29 -26.96
C PRO A 145 1.08 -4.42 -26.09
N PRO A 146 -0.14 -4.09 -26.56
CA PRO A 146 -1.11 -3.36 -25.77
C PRO A 146 -1.34 -4.02 -24.41
N GLN A 147 -1.14 -3.24 -23.35
CA GLN A 147 -1.32 -3.73 -22.00
C GLN A 147 -2.80 -3.73 -21.63
N PRO A 148 -3.30 -4.78 -20.95
CA PRO A 148 -4.69 -4.80 -20.50
C PRO A 148 -4.94 -3.70 -19.47
N THR A 149 -6.16 -3.16 -19.45
CA THR A 149 -6.60 -2.19 -18.41
C THR A 149 -6.84 -2.84 -17.05
N ARG A 150 -6.60 -4.16 -16.94
CA ARG A 150 -6.77 -4.98 -15.74
C ARG A 150 -5.46 -5.71 -15.46
N GLN A 151 -4.94 -5.51 -14.26
CA GLN A 151 -3.78 -6.24 -13.72
C GLN A 151 -4.20 -7.05 -12.51
N LEU A 152 -3.81 -8.32 -12.48
CA LEU A 152 -4.07 -9.24 -11.37
C LEU A 152 -2.73 -9.68 -10.81
N LEU A 153 -2.52 -9.44 -9.51
CA LEU A 153 -1.24 -9.67 -8.85
C LEU A 153 -1.44 -10.50 -7.60
N TRP A 154 -0.61 -11.52 -7.42
CA TRP A 154 -0.38 -12.13 -6.12
C TRP A 154 0.67 -11.33 -5.38
N MET A 155 0.42 -11.00 -4.12
CA MET A 155 1.34 -10.25 -3.28
C MET A 155 1.47 -10.87 -1.90
N LYS A 156 2.70 -10.98 -1.41
CA LYS A 156 3.01 -11.45 -0.06
C LYS A 156 4.20 -10.65 0.49
N ILE A 157 4.23 -10.39 1.80
CA ILE A 157 5.45 -9.90 2.45
C ILE A 157 6.53 -10.98 2.29
N ARG A 158 7.73 -10.56 1.90
CA ARG A 158 8.91 -11.42 1.85
C ARG A 158 9.52 -11.49 3.25
N ASP A 159 9.79 -12.71 3.70
CA ASP A 159 10.42 -12.97 5.00
C ASP A 159 11.86 -12.43 5.06
#